data_AF-A0A2L0MWP3-F1
#
_entry.id   AF-A0A2L0MWP3-F1
#
_cell.length_a   1.000
_cell.length_b   1.000
_cell.length_c   1.000
_cell.angle_alpha   90.00
_cell.angle_beta   90.00
_cell.angle_gamma   90.00
#
_symmetry.space_group_name_H-M   'P 1'
#
loop_
_entity.id
_entity.type
_entity.pdbx_description
1 polymer ?
#
loop_
_entity_poly.entity_id
_entity_poly.type
_entity_poly.pdbx_seq_one_letter_code
_entity_poly.pdbx_strand_id
1 'polypeptide(L)' 'MPISTPKVGEIVRDLAHRTADGEPTEGAYMETLAGLAYLRPAGGGCEWTTKPEHVQRLDHP' A
#
# COMPACT_ATOMS: atom_id res chain seq x y z
N MET A 1 12.91 7.61 11.19
CA MET A 1 13.16 7.72 9.74
C MET A 1 12.02 8.53 9.15
N PRO A 2 12.23 9.52 8.27
CA PRO A 2 11.11 10.21 7.65
C PRO A 2 10.30 9.16 6.87
N ILE A 3 9.02 9.04 7.20
CA ILE A 3 8.07 8.23 6.42
C ILE A 3 7.86 9.03 5.13
N SER A 4 8.70 8.80 4.13
CA SER A 4 8.55 9.41 2.82
C SER A 4 7.25 8.90 2.22
N THR A 5 6.24 9.76 2.10
CA THR A 5 4.94 9.39 1.53
C THR A 5 5.13 8.77 0.14
N PRO A 6 4.55 7.58 -0.13
CA PRO A 6 4.61 6.94 -1.45
C PRO A 6 4.00 7.85 -2.51
N LYS A 7 4.47 7.71 -3.76
CA LYS A 7 3.92 8.47 -4.89
C LYS A 7 2.67 7.77 -5.43
N VAL A 8 1.76 8.55 -6.03
CA VAL A 8 0.60 7.98 -6.75
C VAL A 8 1.08 7.05 -7.86
N GLY A 9 0.51 5.84 -7.91
CA GLY A 9 0.88 4.74 -8.79
C GLY A 9 2.05 3.88 -8.30
N GLU A 10 2.72 4.24 -7.19
CA GLU A 10 3.84 3.46 -6.66
C GLU A 10 3.35 2.16 -6.01
N ILE A 11 4.02 1.04 -6.32
CA ILE A 11 3.72 -0.24 -5.69
C ILE A 11 4.27 -0.26 -4.26
N VAL A 12 3.39 -0.50 -3.32
CA VAL A 12 3.66 -0.56 -1.88
C VAL A 12 3.13 -1.87 -1.30
N ARG A 13 3.67 -2.26 -0.16
CA ARG A 13 3.16 -3.35 0.68
C ARG A 13 2.28 -2.79 1.79
N ASP A 14 1.15 -3.43 2.00
CA ASP A 14 0.30 -3.23 3.16
C ASP A 14 0.60 -4.30 4.20
N LEU A 15 1.22 -3.91 5.31
CA LEU A 15 1.61 -4.82 6.39
C LEU A 15 0.42 -5.30 7.23
N ALA A 16 -0.74 -4.64 7.12
CA ALA A 16 -1.96 -5.03 7.84
C ALA A 16 -2.75 -6.11 7.08
N HIS A 17 -2.65 -6.15 5.76
CA HIS A 17 -3.34 -7.14 4.93
C HIS A 17 -2.37 -8.19 4.42
N ARG A 18 -2.66 -9.48 4.63
CA ARG A 18 -1.82 -10.58 4.18
C ARG A 18 -2.54 -11.43 3.14
N THR A 19 -1.77 -11.96 2.20
CA THR A 19 -2.23 -12.97 1.24
C THR A 19 -2.49 -14.30 1.96
N ALA A 20 -3.05 -15.27 1.24
CA ALA A 20 -3.27 -16.63 1.76
C ALA A 20 -1.96 -17.30 2.21
N ASP A 21 -0.84 -16.94 1.56
CA ASP A 21 0.51 -17.42 1.89
C ASP A 21 1.15 -16.69 3.08
N GLY A 22 0.46 -15.70 3.66
CA GLY A 22 0.93 -14.92 4.81
C GLY A 22 1.82 -13.73 4.48
N GLU A 23 2.05 -13.46 3.20
CA GLU A 23 2.87 -12.33 2.74
C GLU A 23 2.06 -11.02 2.77
N PRO A 24 2.69 -9.85 3.04
CA PRO A 24 2.02 -8.56 2.92
C PRO A 24 1.41 -8.36 1.54
N THR A 25 0.20 -7.81 1.49
CA THR A 25 -0.52 -7.57 0.25
C THR A 25 0.10 -6.39 -0.46
N GLU A 26 0.37 -6.53 -1.76
CA GLU A 26 0.93 -5.45 -2.58
C GLU A 26 -0.16 -4.73 -3.36
N GLY A 27 -0.07 -3.40 -3.42
CA GLY A 27 -1.00 -2.56 -4.16
C GLY A 27 -0.34 -1.27 -4.64
N ALA A 28 -0.88 -0.67 -5.69
CA ALA A 28 -0.49 0.66 -6.11
C ALA A 28 -1.13 1.70 -5.19
N TYR A 29 -0.32 2.57 -4.61
CA TYR A 29 -0.79 3.69 -3.82
C TYR A 29 -1.47 4.71 -4.71
N MET A 30 -2.71 5.07 -4.38
CA MET A 30 -3.50 6.00 -5.18
C MET A 30 -3.50 7.40 -4.57
N GLU A 31 -3.86 7.51 -3.30
CA GLU A 31 -3.90 8.77 -2.57
C GLU A 31 -4.09 8.52 -1.07
N THR A 32 -4.05 9.57 -0.27
CA THR A 32 -4.46 9.53 1.13
C THR A 32 -5.75 10.33 1.28
N LEU A 33 -6.85 9.67 1.64
CA LEU A 33 -8.16 10.25 1.85
C LEU A 33 -8.58 10.07 3.30
N ALA A 34 -9.01 11.15 3.96
CA ALA A 34 -9.44 11.14 5.36
C ALA A 34 -8.41 10.49 6.32
N GLY A 35 -7.12 10.63 6.02
CA GLY A 35 -6.03 10.04 6.81
C GLY A 35 -5.76 8.56 6.55
N LEU A 36 -6.43 7.94 5.57
CA LEU A 36 -6.22 6.56 5.14
C LEU A 36 -5.56 6.50 3.77
N ALA A 37 -4.60 5.60 3.60
CA ALA A 37 -3.99 5.31 2.32
C ALA A 37 -4.94 4.44 1.48
N TYR A 38 -5.27 4.91 0.27
CA TYR A 38 -6.08 4.19 -0.69
C TYR A 38 -5.18 3.39 -1.63
N LEU A 39 -5.39 2.08 -1.69
CA LEU A 39 -4.58 1.14 -2.47
C LEU A 39 -5.45 0.39 -3.48
N ARG A 40 -4.89 0.13 -4.65
CA ARG A 40 -5.49 -0.74 -5.67
C ARG A 40 -4.61 -1.95 -5.95
N PRO A 41 -5.17 -3.15 -6.18
CA PRO A 41 -4.36 -4.29 -6.59
C PRO A 41 -3.75 -4.05 -7.98
N ALA A 42 -2.50 -4.46 -8.18
CA ALA A 42 -1.82 -4.29 -9.47
C ALA A 42 -2.49 -5.07 -10.62
N GLY A 43 -3.03 -6.26 -10.31
CA GLY A 43 -3.76 -7.10 -11.27
C GLY A 43 -5.24 -6.74 -11.48
N GLY A 44 -5.72 -5.65 -10.87
CA GLY A 44 -7.15 -5.37 -10.74
C GLY A 44 -7.81 -6.17 -9.61
N GLY A 45 -9.05 -5.81 -9.26
CA GLY A 45 -9.78 -6.40 -8.14
C GLY A 45 -10.41 -5.34 -7.24
N CYS A 46 -10.64 -5.69 -5.98
CA CYS A 46 -11.21 -4.77 -5.00
C CYS A 46 -10.14 -3.83 -4.47
N GLU A 47 -10.39 -2.54 -4.57
CA GLU A 47 -9.60 -1.49 -3.93
C GLU A 47 -9.85 -1.52 -2.41
N TRP A 48 -8.88 -1.05 -1.63
CA TRP A 48 -8.99 -1.02 -0.17
C TRP A 48 -8.30 0.18 0.43
N THR A 49 -8.65 0.47 1.69
CA THR A 49 -7.98 1.50 2.50
C THR A 49 -7.21 0.86 3.63
N THR A 50 -6.06 1.45 3.98
CA THR A 50 -5.25 1.06 5.13
C THR A 50 -4.69 2.28 5.82
N LYS A 51 -4.12 2.11 7.02
CA LYS A 51 -3.44 3.22 7.70
C LYS A 51 -2.11 3.50 7.00
N PRO A 52 -1.71 4.76 6.80
CA PRO A 52 -0.41 5.10 6.21
C PRO A 52 0.78 4.47 6.95
N GLU A 53 0.69 4.28 8.27
CA GLU A 53 1.75 3.61 9.06
C GLU A 53 1.95 2.11 8.73
N HIS A 54 0.98 1.47 8.08
CA HIS A 54 1.09 0.07 7.63
C HIS A 54 1.59 -0.03 6.19
N VAL A 55 1.74 1.10 5.50
CA VAL A 55 2.23 1.13 4.12
C VAL A 55 3.74 1.15 4.10
N GLN A 56 4.33 0.09 3.57
CA GLN A 56 5.76 -0.02 3.34
C GLN A 56 6.07 0.16 1.85
N ARG A 57 6.98 1.08 1.52
CA ARG A 57 7.49 1.21 0.15
C ARG A 57 8.38 0.00 -0.17
N LEU A 58 8.25 -0.51 -1.38
CA LEU A 58 9.23 -1.43 -1.93
C LEU A 58 10.46 -0.58 -2.28
N ASP A 59 11.51 -0.64 -1.46
CA ASP A 59 12.77 0.01 -1.82
C ASP A 59 13.18 -0.47 -3.22
N HIS A 60 13.17 0.46 -4.18
CA HIS A 60 13.79 0.20 -5.48
C HIS A 60 15.30 0.29 -5.25
N PRO A 61 16.09 -0.74 -5.59
CA PRO A 61 17.54 -0.65 -5.53
C PRO A 61 18.10 0.48 -6.40
#